data_AF-A0A822BHJ9-F1
#
_entry.id   AF-A0A822BHJ9-F1
#
_cell.length_a   1.000
_cell.length_b   1.000
_cell.length_c   1.000
_cell.angle_alpha   90.00
_cell.angle_beta   90.00
_cell.angle_gamma   90.00
#
_symmetry.space_group_name_H-M   'P 1'
#
loop_
_entity.id
_entity.type
_entity.pdbx_description
1 polymer ?
#
loop_
_entity_poly.entity_id
_entity_poly.type
_entity_poly.pdbx_seq_one_letter_code
_entity_poly.pdbx_strand_id
1 'polypeptide(L)'
;ANNRKTDRIYLNQKCLEIIHQASTLFLATLYTSNISDNASDLRLNHRGGLPRFVRIYEENGHTYIIIRDYPGNRFYQSLGNSETDPVVDLVFTCFTTGDMLHVTDIAENICDNEAEQALNLKLFGSKQYSPYNPPVRYLVIELEKMGIPSRIPTSHATLVEIKKLTKHISRFTF
;
A
#
# COMPACT_ATOMS: atom_id res chain seq x y z
N ALA A 1 -25.98 8.80 17.17
CA ALA A 1 -24.69 9.28 16.64
C ALA A 1 -23.73 9.43 17.81
N ASN A 2 -22.81 8.48 17.97
CA ASN A 2 -21.93 8.41 19.14
C ASN A 2 -20.85 9.50 19.08
N ASN A 3 -20.77 10.29 20.16
CA ASN A 3 -19.65 11.20 20.46
C ASN A 3 -18.34 10.42 20.57
N ARG A 4 -17.64 10.20 19.45
CA ARG A 4 -16.23 9.79 19.49
C ARG A 4 -15.42 11.06 19.75
N LYS A 5 -14.90 11.20 20.98
CA LYS A 5 -13.92 12.23 21.31
C LYS A 5 -12.71 12.02 20.39
N THR A 6 -12.45 12.97 19.50
CA THR A 6 -11.18 13.10 18.81
C THR A 6 -10.16 13.64 19.81
N ASP A 7 -9.64 12.76 20.67
CA ASP A 7 -8.47 13.11 21.47
C ASP A 7 -7.34 13.44 20.49
N ARG A 8 -6.83 14.68 20.57
CA ARG A 8 -5.74 15.16 19.73
C ARG A 8 -4.47 14.38 20.08
N ILE A 9 -4.15 13.36 19.30
CA ILE A 9 -2.92 12.59 19.47
C ILE A 9 -1.90 13.12 18.47
N TYR A 10 -0.90 13.84 18.97
CA TYR A 10 0.26 14.22 18.17
C TYR A 10 1.17 13.02 17.98
N LEU A 11 1.59 12.74 16.74
CA LEU A 11 2.61 11.74 16.46
C LEU A 11 3.95 12.27 16.96
N ASN A 12 4.49 11.65 18.01
CA ASN A 12 5.82 11.99 18.48
C ASN A 12 6.89 11.58 17.45
N GLN A 13 8.12 12.05 17.65
CA GLN A 13 9.24 11.82 16.73
C GLN A 13 9.47 10.33 16.40
N LYS A 14 9.31 9.44 17.39
CA LYS A 14 9.48 7.99 17.19
C LYS A 14 8.39 7.43 16.26
N CYS A 15 7.16 7.89 16.37
CA CYS A 15 6.08 7.51 15.46
C CYS A 15 6.36 7.97 14.03
N LEU A 16 6.83 9.21 13.85
CA LEU A 16 7.18 9.75 12.54
C LEU A 16 8.32 8.95 11.88
N GLU A 17 9.33 8.55 12.66
CA GLU A 17 10.43 7.71 12.19
C GLU A 17 9.94 6.34 11.70
N ILE A 18 9.04 5.69 12.44
CA ILE A 18 8.44 4.41 12.03
C ILE A 18 7.70 4.56 10.70
N ILE A 19 6.88 5.60 10.55
CA ILE A 19 6.14 5.84 9.30
C ILE A 19 7.08 6.13 8.14
N HIS A 20 8.12 6.94 8.35
CA HIS A 20 9.08 7.28 7.30
C HIS A 20 9.92 6.10 6.82
N GLN A 21 10.25 5.18 7.72
CA GLN A 21 11.02 3.97 7.39
C GLN A 21 10.16 2.84 6.85
N ALA A 22 8.84 2.89 7.08
CA ALA A 22 7.93 1.84 6.64
C ALA A 22 8.01 1.64 5.11
N SER A 23 8.29 0.40 4.72
CA SER A 23 8.15 -0.09 3.35
C SER A 23 6.83 -0.84 3.13
N THR A 24 6.09 -1.08 4.22
CA THR A 24 4.79 -1.76 4.22
C THR A 24 3.86 -1.08 5.22
N LEU A 25 2.60 -0.93 4.81
CA LEU A 25 1.50 -0.44 5.61
C LEU A 25 0.37 -1.46 5.53
N PHE A 26 -0.25 -1.83 6.64
CA PHE A 26 -1.52 -2.55 6.63
C PHE A 26 -2.67 -1.56 6.83
N LEU A 27 -3.75 -1.76 6.08
CA LEU A 27 -4.93 -0.90 6.08
C LEU A 27 -6.16 -1.77 6.34
N ALA A 28 -6.89 -1.45 7.40
CA ALA A 28 -8.22 -1.98 7.67
C ALA A 28 -9.28 -0.95 7.27
N THR A 29 -10.30 -1.38 6.55
CA THR A 29 -11.48 -0.55 6.22
C THR A 29 -12.76 -1.33 6.50
N LEU A 30 -13.77 -0.66 7.04
CA LEU A 30 -15.07 -1.25 7.33
C LEU A 30 -16.03 -0.97 6.17
N TYR A 31 -16.73 -2.00 5.70
CA TYR A 31 -17.94 -1.85 4.92
C TYR A 31 -19.13 -1.92 5.87
N THR A 32 -19.92 -0.86 5.95
CA THR A 32 -21.15 -0.84 6.75
C THR A 32 -22.35 -0.97 5.83
N SER A 33 -23.13 -2.05 5.99
CA SER A 33 -24.35 -2.24 5.19
C SER A 33 -25.55 -1.57 5.82
N ASN A 34 -26.36 -0.89 4.98
CA ASN A 34 -27.63 -0.29 5.38
C ASN A 34 -28.85 -1.16 5.03
N ILE A 35 -28.63 -2.37 4.48
CA ILE A 35 -29.69 -3.31 4.10
C ILE A 35 -29.67 -4.47 5.09
N SER A 36 -30.83 -4.84 5.63
CA SER A 36 -30.97 -5.84 6.70
C SER A 36 -30.38 -7.21 6.38
N ASP A 37 -30.26 -7.56 5.10
CA ASP A 37 -29.78 -8.87 4.62
C ASP A 37 -28.29 -8.90 4.26
N ASN A 38 -27.58 -7.76 4.29
CA ASN A 38 -26.15 -7.72 4.05
C ASN A 38 -25.39 -7.45 5.36
N ALA A 39 -24.44 -8.32 5.68
CA ALA A 39 -23.59 -8.13 6.84
C ALA A 39 -22.54 -7.03 6.58
N SER A 40 -22.31 -6.18 7.58
CA SER A 40 -21.11 -5.33 7.62
C SER A 40 -19.86 -6.21 7.66
N ASP A 41 -18.79 -5.78 7.00
CA ASP A 41 -17.60 -6.59 6.79
C ASP A 41 -16.31 -5.78 6.94
N LEU A 42 -15.35 -6.31 7.68
CA LEU A 42 -14.05 -5.69 7.89
C LEU A 42 -13.06 -6.25 6.86
N ARG A 43 -12.47 -5.37 6.06
CA ARG A 43 -11.47 -5.75 5.05
C ARG A 43 -10.09 -5.28 5.46
N LEU A 44 -9.11 -6.15 5.21
CA LEU A 44 -7.70 -5.89 5.44
C LEU A 44 -6.95 -5.92 4.12
N ASN A 45 -6.07 -4.94 3.92
CA ASN A 45 -5.16 -4.87 2.79
C ASN A 45 -3.77 -4.47 3.28
N HIS A 46 -2.75 -4.64 2.44
CA HIS A 46 -1.43 -4.10 2.69
C HIS A 46 -0.93 -3.33 1.47
N ARG A 47 -0.13 -2.30 1.71
CA ARG A 47 0.45 -1.42 0.71
C ARG A 47 1.96 -1.45 0.87
N GLY A 48 2.64 -1.81 -0.21
CA GLY A 48 4.11 -1.87 -0.25
C GLY A 48 4.68 -0.70 -1.02
N GLY A 49 5.86 -0.22 -0.62
CA GLY A 49 6.57 0.85 -1.31
C GLY A 49 8.00 1.02 -0.79
N LEU A 50 8.77 1.91 -1.43
CA LEU A 50 10.03 2.37 -0.84
C LEU A 50 9.76 3.20 0.42
N PRO A 51 10.70 3.29 1.36
CA PRO A 51 10.60 4.20 2.49
C PRO A 51 10.14 5.60 2.05
N ARG A 52 9.27 6.23 2.84
CA ARG A 52 8.60 7.52 2.54
C ARG A 52 7.56 7.46 1.40
N PHE A 53 7.03 6.27 1.08
CA PHE A 53 5.86 6.19 0.18
C PHE A 53 4.59 6.77 0.82
N VAL A 54 4.49 6.70 2.15
CA VAL A 54 3.51 7.43 2.96
C VAL A 54 4.04 8.83 3.24
N ARG A 55 3.21 9.85 2.99
CA ARG A 55 3.54 11.25 3.26
C ARG A 55 2.88 11.69 4.55
N ILE A 56 3.57 12.59 5.24
CA ILE A 56 3.06 13.26 6.42
C ILE A 56 3.18 14.74 6.16
N TYR A 57 2.15 15.50 6.49
CA TYR A 57 2.22 16.95 6.59
C TYR A 57 1.44 17.43 7.80
N GLU A 58 1.77 18.63 8.26
CA GLU A 58 1.08 19.28 9.37
C GLU A 58 0.41 20.55 8.86
N GLU A 59 -0.86 20.73 9.23
CA GLU A 59 -1.63 21.93 8.90
C GLU A 59 -2.55 22.26 10.08
N ASN A 60 -2.58 23.53 10.50
CA ASN A 60 -3.43 24.01 11.60
C ASN A 60 -3.29 23.22 12.92
N GLY A 61 -2.13 22.61 13.17
CA GLY A 61 -1.89 21.77 14.35
C GLY A 61 -2.45 20.34 14.23
N HIS A 62 -2.85 19.92 13.03
CA HIS A 62 -3.27 18.57 12.70
C HIS A 62 -2.18 17.87 11.88
N THR A 63 -1.93 16.60 12.18
CA THR A 63 -1.03 15.75 11.40
C THR A 63 -1.87 14.92 10.43
N TYR A 64 -1.53 15.00 9.15
CA TYR A 64 -2.21 14.29 8.08
C TYR A 64 -1.31 13.20 7.50
N ILE A 65 -1.84 11.98 7.39
CA ILE A 65 -1.17 10.85 6.76
C ILE A 65 -1.76 10.67 5.36
N ILE A 66 -0.96 10.93 4.32
CA ILE A 66 -1.38 10.73 2.94
C ILE A 66 -0.78 9.44 2.40
N ILE A 67 -1.65 8.58 1.89
CA ILE A 67 -1.28 7.36 1.19
C ILE A 67 -1.69 7.51 -0.27
N ARG A 68 -0.74 7.32 -1.19
CA ARG A 68 -1.03 7.48 -2.62
C ARG A 68 -1.52 6.19 -3.27
N ASP A 69 -2.63 6.25 -3.99
CA ASP A 69 -3.03 5.30 -5.02
C ASP A 69 -2.10 5.39 -6.24
N TYR A 70 -1.48 4.27 -6.57
CA TYR A 70 -0.66 4.12 -7.78
C TYR A 70 -0.76 2.70 -8.31
N PRO A 71 -0.44 2.47 -9.60
CA PRO A 71 -0.42 1.13 -10.17
C PRO A 71 0.48 0.19 -9.33
N GLY A 72 -0.12 -0.87 -8.76
CA GLY A 72 0.54 -1.77 -7.79
C GLY A 72 -0.02 -1.67 -6.36
N ASN A 73 -0.68 -0.57 -6.00
CA ASN A 73 -1.31 -0.34 -4.69
C ASN A 73 -2.79 0.08 -4.78
N ARG A 74 -3.47 -0.29 -5.88
CA ARG A 74 -4.87 0.08 -6.17
C ARG A 74 -5.80 -0.06 -4.97
N PHE A 75 -6.52 1.02 -4.64
CA PHE A 75 -7.39 1.11 -3.47
C PHE A 75 -8.86 0.77 -3.75
N TYR A 76 -9.22 0.20 -4.90
CA TYR A 76 -10.62 0.00 -5.32
C TYR A 76 -11.57 -0.50 -4.20
N GLN A 77 -11.20 -1.55 -3.46
CA GLN A 77 -12.03 -2.03 -2.34
C GLN A 77 -11.98 -1.13 -1.10
N SER A 78 -10.80 -0.60 -0.78
CA SER A 78 -10.61 0.26 0.39
C SER A 78 -11.34 1.60 0.26
N LEU A 79 -11.34 2.22 -0.94
CA LEU A 79 -12.07 3.45 -1.23
C LEU A 79 -13.58 3.23 -1.11
N GLY A 80 -14.10 2.16 -1.72
CA GLY A 80 -15.53 1.85 -1.65
C GLY A 80 -16.00 1.61 -0.20
N ASN A 81 -15.17 0.96 0.61
CA ASN A 81 -15.45 0.78 2.04
C ASN A 81 -15.40 2.12 2.79
N SER A 82 -14.38 2.95 2.57
CA SER A 82 -14.24 4.23 3.26
C SER A 82 -15.34 5.23 2.92
N GLU A 83 -15.95 5.15 1.74
CA GLU A 83 -17.17 5.89 1.41
C GLU A 83 -18.38 5.47 2.25
N THR A 84 -18.47 4.19 2.64
CA THR A 84 -19.58 3.69 3.46
C THR A 84 -19.36 3.91 4.96
N ASP A 85 -18.12 3.73 5.42
CA ASP A 85 -17.72 3.98 6.79
C ASP A 85 -16.29 4.55 6.78
N PRO A 86 -16.11 5.83 7.18
CA PRO A 86 -14.83 6.48 7.02
C PRO A 86 -13.80 6.03 8.05
N VAL A 87 -14.16 5.13 9.00
CA VAL A 87 -13.21 4.61 9.97
C VAL A 87 -12.20 3.69 9.29
N VAL A 88 -10.91 3.99 9.48
CA VAL A 88 -9.80 3.18 9.01
C VAL A 88 -8.82 2.89 10.14
N ASP A 89 -8.14 1.75 10.05
CA ASP A 89 -6.99 1.44 10.89
C ASP A 89 -5.74 1.24 10.03
N LEU A 90 -4.64 1.86 10.45
CA LEU A 90 -3.35 1.84 9.78
C LEU A 90 -2.33 1.19 10.71
N VAL A 91 -1.59 0.22 10.19
CA VAL A 91 -0.50 -0.42 10.95
C VAL A 91 0.81 -0.30 10.19
N PHE A 92 1.76 0.40 10.82
CA PHE A 92 3.14 0.53 10.34
C PHE A 92 4.04 -0.42 11.12
N THR A 93 4.82 -1.22 10.41
CA THR A 93 5.72 -2.20 11.01
C THR A 93 7.18 -1.83 10.72
N CYS A 94 7.98 -1.63 11.76
CA CYS A 94 9.43 -1.54 11.64
C CYS A 94 10.02 -2.95 11.68
N PHE A 95 10.33 -3.53 10.52
CA PHE A 95 10.89 -4.89 10.46
C PHE A 95 12.29 -5.02 11.09
N THR A 96 13.02 -3.91 11.24
CA THR A 96 14.35 -3.89 11.86
C THR A 96 14.27 -4.03 13.39
N THR A 97 13.35 -3.32 14.03
CA THR A 97 13.22 -3.30 15.50
C THR A 97 12.10 -4.21 16.02
N GLY A 98 11.14 -4.57 15.17
CA GLY A 98 9.91 -5.24 15.56
C GLY A 98 8.83 -4.30 16.11
N ASP A 99 9.09 -2.99 16.17
CA ASP A 99 8.10 -2.02 16.63
C ASP A 99 6.91 -1.95 15.68
N MET A 100 5.71 -1.79 16.24
CA MET A 100 4.47 -1.58 15.49
C MET A 100 3.78 -0.29 15.96
N LEU A 101 3.33 0.51 15.00
CA LEU A 101 2.53 1.71 15.24
C LEU A 101 1.14 1.49 14.65
N HIS A 102 0.13 1.53 15.51
CA HIS A 102 -1.29 1.48 15.14
C HIS A 102 -1.88 2.89 15.17
N VAL A 103 -2.62 3.25 14.12
CA VAL A 103 -3.30 4.54 13.99
C VAL A 103 -4.71 4.27 13.48
N THR A 104 -5.71 4.48 14.34
CA THR A 104 -7.11 4.43 13.96
C THR A 104 -7.63 5.85 13.81
N ASP A 105 -8.18 6.19 12.65
CA ASP A 105 -8.69 7.54 12.38
C ASP A 105 -9.79 7.51 11.30
N ILE A 106 -10.27 8.68 10.90
CA ILE A 106 -11.23 8.90 9.84
C ILE A 106 -10.47 9.19 8.54
N ALA A 107 -10.73 8.40 7.49
CA ALA A 107 -10.22 8.63 6.16
C ALA A 107 -11.17 9.51 5.33
N GLU A 108 -10.57 10.35 4.49
CA GLU A 108 -11.26 11.15 3.49
C GLU A 108 -10.71 10.81 2.10
N ASN A 109 -11.61 10.55 1.16
CA ASN A 109 -11.25 10.28 -0.23
C ASN A 109 -11.20 11.61 -1.01
N ILE A 110 -10.01 12.12 -1.26
CA ILE A 110 -9.81 13.40 -1.95
C ILE A 110 -9.82 13.19 -3.47
N CYS A 111 -10.78 13.82 -4.17
CA CYS A 111 -10.96 13.70 -5.62
C CYS A 111 -11.17 15.08 -6.28
N ASP A 112 -10.14 15.91 -6.50
CA ASP A 112 -10.20 17.09 -7.41
C ASP A 112 -8.84 17.83 -7.63
N ASN A 113 -8.82 18.81 -8.55
CA ASN A 113 -7.66 19.56 -9.08
C ASN A 113 -6.76 20.33 -8.07
N GLU A 114 -7.05 20.30 -6.76
CA GLU A 114 -6.16 20.78 -5.69
C GLU A 114 -5.06 19.76 -5.31
N ALA A 115 -5.04 18.63 -6.01
CA ALA A 115 -4.15 17.49 -5.83
C ALA A 115 -2.67 17.67 -6.24
N GLU A 116 -2.15 18.90 -6.38
CA GLU A 116 -0.69 19.07 -6.52
C GLU A 116 0.07 18.69 -5.23
N GLN A 117 -0.61 18.63 -4.08
CA GLN A 117 0.01 18.30 -2.78
C GLN A 117 -0.45 16.97 -2.14
N ALA A 118 -1.50 16.33 -2.64
CA ALA A 118 -1.88 14.98 -2.25
C ALA A 118 -2.62 14.29 -3.40
N LEU A 119 -2.20 13.05 -3.71
CA LEU A 119 -2.75 12.13 -4.71
C LEU A 119 -3.07 12.68 -6.12
N ASN A 120 -2.06 12.71 -7.00
CA ASN A 120 -2.28 12.98 -8.42
C ASN A 120 -2.86 11.78 -9.18
N LEU A 121 -4.10 11.90 -9.66
CA LEU A 121 -4.55 11.28 -10.91
C LEU A 121 -4.74 12.37 -11.98
N LYS A 122 -3.74 12.56 -12.85
CA LYS A 122 -3.89 13.23 -14.14
C LYS A 122 -3.14 12.43 -15.21
N LEU A 123 -3.89 11.86 -16.14
CA LEU A 123 -3.37 11.25 -17.36
C LEU A 123 -3.23 12.35 -18.42
N PHE A 124 -2.00 12.86 -18.60
CA PHE A 124 -1.60 13.57 -19.81
C PHE A 124 -0.46 12.81 -20.47
N GLY A 125 -0.71 12.34 -21.69
CA GLY A 125 0.28 11.64 -22.49
C GLY A 125 1.30 12.59 -23.09
N SER A 126 2.49 12.63 -22.50
CA SER A 126 3.68 12.26 -23.26
C SER A 126 4.23 11.00 -22.60
N LYS A 127 4.43 9.92 -23.37
CA LYS A 127 4.81 8.60 -22.85
C LYS A 127 6.12 8.67 -22.05
N GLN A 128 6.03 8.83 -20.73
CA GLN A 128 7.09 8.46 -19.80
C GLN A 128 6.60 7.35 -18.90
N TYR A 129 7.34 6.24 -18.89
CA TYR A 129 7.10 5.11 -17.99
C TYR A 129 7.26 5.58 -16.55
N SER A 130 6.35 5.15 -15.67
CA SER A 130 6.57 5.28 -14.22
C SER A 130 7.87 4.56 -13.85
N PRO A 131 8.75 5.15 -13.02
CA PRO A 131 9.95 4.47 -12.54
C PRO A 131 9.67 3.18 -11.76
N TYR A 132 8.41 2.94 -11.36
CA TYR A 132 7.94 1.75 -10.64
C TYR A 132 6.85 0.97 -11.37
N ASN A 133 6.54 1.32 -12.63
CA ASN A 133 5.79 0.46 -13.52
C ASN A 133 6.80 -0.19 -14.46
N PRO A 134 7.52 -1.25 -14.02
CA PRO A 134 8.44 -1.95 -14.90
C PRO A 134 7.67 -2.35 -16.16
N PRO A 135 8.31 -2.31 -17.34
CA PRO A 135 7.68 -2.85 -18.54
C PRO A 135 7.19 -4.26 -18.22
N VAL A 136 5.99 -4.61 -18.72
CA VAL A 136 5.43 -5.95 -18.57
C VAL A 136 6.51 -6.94 -19.00
N ARG A 137 7.01 -7.70 -18.02
CA ARG A 137 7.99 -8.75 -18.29
C ARG A 137 7.21 -9.93 -18.82
N TYR A 138 7.03 -9.95 -20.13
CA TYR A 138 6.48 -11.10 -20.82
C TYR A 138 7.36 -12.32 -20.54
N LEU A 139 6.73 -13.47 -20.33
CA LEU A 139 7.43 -14.73 -20.29
C LEU A 139 8.13 -14.96 -21.63
N VAL A 140 9.23 -15.71 -21.63
CA VAL A 140 9.92 -16.09 -22.89
C VAL A 140 8.94 -16.71 -23.88
N ILE A 141 8.04 -17.57 -23.39
CA ILE A 141 6.99 -18.22 -24.16
C ILE A 141 5.99 -17.21 -24.77
N GLU A 142 5.70 -16.11 -24.08
CA GLU A 142 4.82 -15.07 -24.59
C GLU A 142 5.51 -14.23 -25.68
N LEU A 143 6.80 -13.92 -25.51
CA LEU A 143 7.60 -13.23 -26.51
C LEU A 143 7.75 -14.06 -27.80
N GLU A 144 7.98 -15.37 -27.65
CA GLU A 144 8.04 -16.32 -28.77
C GLU A 144 6.71 -16.37 -29.53
N LYS A 145 5.58 -16.43 -28.81
CA LYS A 145 4.23 -16.40 -29.40
C LYS A 145 3.94 -15.08 -30.12
N MET A 146 4.56 -13.98 -29.69
CA MET A 146 4.46 -12.67 -30.32
C MET A 146 5.48 -12.45 -31.46
N GLY A 147 6.32 -13.45 -31.77
CA GLY A 147 7.35 -13.35 -32.80
C GLY A 147 8.49 -12.39 -32.46
N ILE A 148 8.62 -12.00 -31.19
CA ILE A 148 9.65 -11.07 -30.72
C ILE A 148 10.87 -11.89 -30.29
N PRO A 149 12.04 -11.73 -30.94
CA PRO A 149 13.23 -12.47 -30.55
C PRO A 149 13.70 -12.05 -29.15
N SER A 150 13.74 -13.00 -28.23
CA SER A 150 14.26 -12.81 -26.86
C SER A 150 15.76 -12.50 -26.91
N ARG A 151 16.13 -11.23 -26.77
CA ARG A 151 17.51 -10.77 -26.48
C ARG A 151 17.66 -10.42 -25.00
N ILE A 152 17.11 -11.24 -24.11
CA ILE A 152 17.28 -11.04 -22.66
C ILE A 152 18.57 -11.76 -22.25
N PRO A 153 19.55 -11.09 -21.62
CA PRO A 153 20.67 -11.79 -21.01
C PRO A 153 20.09 -12.75 -19.98
N THR A 154 20.36 -14.04 -20.14
CA THR A 154 19.87 -15.05 -19.20
C THR A 154 20.48 -14.80 -17.83
N SER A 155 19.70 -14.21 -16.92
CA SER A 155 20.03 -14.15 -15.51
C SER A 155 19.81 -15.55 -14.93
N HIS A 156 20.88 -16.35 -14.91
CA HIS A 156 20.88 -17.63 -14.24
C HIS A 156 21.14 -17.41 -12.75
N ALA A 157 20.14 -17.72 -11.92
CA ALA A 157 20.34 -17.94 -10.50
C ALA A 157 20.68 -19.42 -10.31
N THR A 158 21.79 -19.72 -9.63
CA THR A 158 22.21 -21.11 -9.41
C THR A 158 21.77 -21.50 -8.02
N LEU A 159 20.83 -22.43 -7.93
CA LEU A 159 20.41 -22.97 -6.64
C LEU A 159 21.62 -23.57 -5.92
N VAL A 160 22.09 -22.90 -4.88
CA VAL A 160 23.23 -23.28 -4.05
C VAL A 160 22.82 -24.37 -3.07
N GLU A 161 21.64 -24.24 -2.45
CA GLU A 161 21.23 -25.14 -1.38
C GLU A 161 19.71 -25.24 -1.29
N ILE A 162 19.20 -26.46 -1.07
CA ILE A 162 17.84 -26.71 -0.57
C ILE A 162 17.95 -27.31 0.83
N LYS A 163 17.61 -26.52 1.85
CA LYS A 163 17.53 -27.00 3.24
C LYS A 163 16.09 -27.32 3.60
N LYS A 164 15.78 -28.61 3.73
CA LYS A 164 14.47 -29.06 4.21
C LYS A 164 14.35 -28.77 5.72
N LEU A 165 13.41 -27.90 6.09
CA LEU A 165 13.17 -27.50 7.48
C LEU A 165 12.12 -28.41 8.14
N THR A 166 11.11 -28.84 7.38
CA THR A 166 10.08 -29.80 7.83
C THR A 166 9.62 -30.69 6.68
N LYS A 167 8.64 -31.58 6.90
CA LYS A 167 7.99 -32.37 5.84
C LYS A 167 7.46 -31.49 4.70
N HIS A 168 7.04 -30.26 5.00
CA HIS A 168 6.35 -29.37 4.07
C HIS A 168 7.05 -28.02 3.85
N ILE A 169 8.16 -27.74 4.53
CA ILE A 169 8.87 -26.45 4.44
C ILE A 169 10.32 -26.71 4.02
N SER A 170 10.76 -26.03 2.95
CA SER A 170 12.17 -26.00 2.53
C SER A 170 12.62 -24.56 2.34
N ARG A 171 13.86 -24.29 2.73
CA ARG A 171 14.58 -23.04 2.46
C ARG A 171 15.47 -23.23 1.26
N PHE A 172 15.42 -22.28 0.33
CA PHE A 172 16.22 -22.29 -0.89
C PHE A 172 17.23 -21.13 -0.83
N THR A 173 18.48 -21.43 -1.15
CA THR A 173 19.55 -20.46 -1.32
C THR A 173 19.91 -20.46 -2.80
N PHE A 174 19.72 -19.33 -3.48
CA PHE A 174 19.99 -19.15 -4.92
C PHE A 174 21.17 -18.21 -5.14
#